data_AF-A0A2E4B4W0-F1
#
_entry.id   AF-A0A2E4B4W0-F1
#
_cell.length_a   1.000
_cell.length_b   1.000
_cell.length_c   1.000
_cell.angle_alpha   90.00
_cell.angle_beta   90.00
_cell.angle_gamma   90.00
#
_symmetry.space_group_name_H-M   'P 1'
#
loop_
_entity.id
_entity.type
_entity.pdbx_description
1 polymer ?
#
loop_
_entity_poly.entity_id
_entity_poly.type
_entity_poly.pdbx_seq_one_letter_code
_entity_poly.pdbx_strand_id
1 'polypeptide(L)'
;KEAAEAKAAKEQAEKEAAEAKAAKEQAEKEAAEAKAKAEAAAKKKPATTKEAKKQEELERVKERAKTIDFKVLGVASTTELKEKVEKGATTLEVADADAFEEQGSASITDAKGSTMIAWTGKDGNALTGVSGVTRVFAAAATLRAKDDLQVIKGIGPFIEQKLNALGITTYRQIANMTAKLEEEVNVAIEFFPGRVKRDQWVAQAKILLGMDAKLDQKALEQAEELERIAKKAEKIDFATLGVASASEKDDLKAIKGIGPFIEEKLNALGIFTFRQVGNMTPEIEEEVNVAIEFFPGRVKRDEWARQAREFANES
;
A
#
# COMPACT_ATOMS: atom_id res chain seq x y z
N LYS A 1 5.71 -83.91 -27.43
CA LYS A 1 6.78 -82.89 -27.54
C LYS A 1 6.17 -81.55 -28.01
N GLU A 2 5.37 -81.56 -29.08
CA GLU A 2 4.66 -80.36 -29.60
C GLU A 2 3.71 -79.67 -28.58
N ALA A 3 2.98 -80.41 -27.75
CA ALA A 3 2.08 -79.81 -26.75
C ALA A 3 2.81 -79.02 -25.64
N ALA A 4 4.08 -79.33 -25.36
CA ALA A 4 4.89 -78.61 -24.38
C ALA A 4 5.49 -77.32 -24.98
N GLU A 5 5.89 -77.36 -26.25
CA GLU A 5 6.42 -76.19 -26.97
C GLU A 5 5.31 -75.15 -27.24
N ALA A 6 4.09 -75.58 -27.57
CA ALA A 6 2.95 -74.67 -27.73
C ALA A 6 2.55 -73.97 -26.42
N LYS A 7 2.68 -74.66 -25.28
CA LYS A 7 2.40 -74.08 -23.96
C LYS A 7 3.46 -73.05 -23.55
N ALA A 8 4.74 -73.36 -23.80
CA ALA A 8 5.85 -72.44 -23.53
C ALA A 8 5.77 -71.16 -24.39
N ALA A 9 5.41 -71.30 -25.69
CA ALA A 9 5.22 -70.15 -26.58
C ALA A 9 4.05 -69.25 -26.14
N LYS A 10 2.97 -69.85 -25.63
CA LYS A 10 1.82 -69.09 -25.11
C LYS A 10 2.13 -68.36 -23.81
N GLU A 11 2.83 -69.01 -22.87
CA GLU A 11 3.28 -68.39 -21.63
C GLU A 11 4.27 -67.24 -21.88
N GLN A 12 5.16 -67.39 -22.87
CA GLN A 12 6.07 -66.31 -23.26
C GLN A 12 5.35 -65.14 -23.91
N ALA A 13 4.38 -65.39 -24.81
CA ALA A 13 3.57 -64.34 -25.42
C ALA A 13 2.69 -63.60 -24.38
N GLU A 14 2.15 -64.31 -23.40
CA GLU A 14 1.39 -63.70 -22.29
C GLU A 14 2.30 -62.85 -21.38
N LYS A 15 3.54 -63.29 -21.16
CA LYS A 15 4.53 -62.53 -20.37
C LYS A 15 4.99 -61.26 -21.10
N GLU A 16 5.28 -61.34 -22.40
CA GLU A 16 5.64 -60.19 -23.23
C GLU A 16 4.48 -59.19 -23.35
N ALA A 17 3.23 -59.68 -23.46
CA ALA A 17 2.04 -58.83 -23.44
C ALA A 17 1.83 -58.14 -22.07
N ALA A 18 2.12 -58.83 -20.96
CA ALA A 18 2.04 -58.25 -19.63
C ALA A 18 3.14 -57.20 -19.40
N GLU A 19 4.37 -57.45 -19.86
CA GLU A 19 5.47 -56.49 -19.79
C GLU A 19 5.21 -55.26 -20.66
N ALA A 20 4.66 -55.43 -21.88
CA ALA A 20 4.27 -54.32 -22.75
C ALA A 20 3.14 -53.47 -22.13
N LYS A 21 2.17 -54.10 -21.45
CA LYS A 21 1.11 -53.40 -20.75
C LYS A 21 1.64 -52.62 -19.54
N ALA A 22 2.55 -53.21 -18.76
CA ALA A 22 3.20 -52.55 -17.63
C ALA A 22 4.05 -51.36 -18.08
N ALA A 23 4.81 -51.50 -19.18
CA ALA A 23 5.60 -50.41 -19.76
C ALA A 23 4.70 -49.26 -20.24
N LYS A 24 3.55 -49.56 -20.84
CA LYS A 24 2.58 -48.55 -21.27
C LYS A 24 1.93 -47.82 -20.09
N GLU A 25 1.52 -48.54 -19.05
CA GLU A 25 0.98 -47.92 -17.82
C GLU A 25 2.02 -47.05 -17.11
N GLN A 26 3.29 -47.46 -17.11
CA GLN A 26 4.36 -46.66 -16.53
C GLN A 26 4.62 -45.38 -17.35
N ALA A 27 4.66 -45.48 -18.68
CA ALA A 27 4.80 -44.31 -19.56
C ALA A 27 3.63 -43.33 -19.42
N GLU A 28 2.40 -43.83 -19.26
CA GLU A 28 1.22 -42.99 -19.03
C GLU A 28 1.25 -42.32 -17.65
N LYS A 29 1.73 -43.01 -16.61
CA LYS A 29 1.95 -42.41 -15.28
C LYS A 29 3.05 -41.34 -15.30
N GLU A 30 4.17 -41.61 -15.95
CA GLU A 30 5.26 -40.65 -16.08
C GLU A 30 4.84 -39.41 -16.88
N ALA A 31 4.05 -39.59 -17.96
CA ALA A 31 3.47 -38.49 -18.72
C ALA A 31 2.45 -37.68 -17.91
N ALA A 32 1.61 -38.35 -17.10
CA ALA A 32 0.66 -37.68 -16.22
C ALA A 32 1.36 -36.91 -15.09
N GLU A 33 2.42 -37.46 -14.51
CA GLU A 33 3.21 -36.79 -13.47
C GLU A 33 4.02 -35.61 -14.04
N ALA A 34 4.57 -35.76 -15.26
CA ALA A 34 5.22 -34.66 -15.98
C ALA A 34 4.23 -33.54 -16.31
N LYS A 35 3.01 -33.87 -16.74
CA LYS A 35 1.95 -32.90 -16.99
C LYS A 35 1.47 -32.22 -15.70
N ALA A 36 1.32 -32.96 -14.60
CA ALA A 36 0.98 -32.39 -13.30
C ALA A 36 2.08 -31.48 -12.75
N LYS A 37 3.36 -31.83 -12.95
CA LYS A 37 4.51 -30.97 -12.61
C LYS A 37 4.56 -29.72 -13.50
N ALA A 38 4.27 -29.84 -14.80
CA ALA A 38 4.19 -28.72 -15.72
C ALA A 38 3.02 -27.78 -15.38
N GLU A 39 1.85 -28.31 -15.01
CA GLU A 39 0.70 -27.53 -14.55
C GLU A 39 0.94 -26.89 -13.17
N ALA A 40 1.63 -27.58 -12.26
CA ALA A 40 2.05 -27.01 -10.98
C ALA A 40 3.13 -25.91 -11.15
N ALA A 41 4.02 -26.05 -12.13
CA ALA A 41 5.00 -25.02 -12.51
C ALA A 41 4.35 -23.84 -13.23
N ALA A 42 3.34 -24.07 -14.08
CA ALA A 42 2.55 -23.03 -14.73
C ALA A 42 1.66 -22.25 -13.76
N LYS A 43 1.13 -22.93 -12.71
CA LYS A 43 0.44 -22.27 -11.58
C LYS A 43 1.39 -21.50 -10.66
N LYS A 44 2.71 -21.73 -10.75
CA LYS A 44 3.76 -20.97 -10.06
C LYS A 44 4.45 -19.96 -11.00
N LYS A 45 3.76 -18.86 -11.36
CA LYS A 45 4.41 -17.55 -11.53
C LYS A 45 3.37 -16.43 -11.39
N PRO A 46 3.60 -15.44 -10.48
CA PRO A 46 4.54 -14.36 -10.79
C PRO A 46 5.29 -13.78 -9.55
N ALA A 47 6.20 -14.51 -8.90
CA ALA A 47 7.10 -13.89 -7.91
C ALA A 47 8.14 -13.00 -8.60
N THR A 48 8.80 -13.51 -9.65
CA THR A 48 9.89 -12.80 -10.36
C THR A 48 9.46 -11.50 -11.05
N THR A 49 8.19 -11.37 -11.49
CA THR A 49 7.72 -10.13 -12.14
C THR A 49 7.19 -9.12 -11.13
N LYS A 50 6.51 -9.57 -10.07
CA LYS A 50 5.96 -8.66 -9.05
C LYS A 50 7.08 -8.07 -8.20
N GLU A 51 8.05 -8.88 -7.79
CA GLU A 51 9.23 -8.43 -7.04
C GLU A 51 10.14 -7.53 -7.90
N ALA A 52 10.35 -7.87 -9.17
CA ALA A 52 11.10 -7.01 -10.09
C ALA A 52 10.41 -5.65 -10.30
N LYS A 53 9.08 -5.64 -10.54
CA LYS A 53 8.30 -4.39 -10.65
C LYS A 53 8.39 -3.56 -9.37
N LYS A 54 8.29 -4.22 -8.22
CA LYS A 54 8.43 -3.59 -6.91
C LYS A 54 9.80 -2.93 -6.74
N GLN A 55 10.88 -3.63 -7.13
CA GLN A 55 12.23 -3.08 -7.06
C GLN A 55 12.43 -1.92 -8.02
N GLU A 56 11.94 -2.05 -9.26
CA GLU A 56 11.99 -0.97 -10.25
C GLU A 56 11.28 0.29 -9.74
N GLU A 57 10.11 0.11 -9.12
CA GLU A 57 9.37 1.19 -8.48
C GLU A 57 10.14 1.81 -7.30
N LEU A 58 10.80 1.02 -6.46
CA LEU A 58 11.67 1.54 -5.39
C LEU A 58 12.86 2.33 -5.93
N GLU A 59 13.50 1.88 -7.01
CA GLU A 59 14.59 2.64 -7.65
C GLU A 59 14.06 3.94 -8.26
N ARG A 60 12.92 3.92 -8.94
CA ARG A 60 12.29 5.16 -9.45
C ARG A 60 11.94 6.12 -8.31
N VAL A 61 11.36 5.62 -7.22
CA VAL A 61 11.01 6.44 -6.05
C VAL A 61 12.28 7.00 -5.42
N LYS A 62 13.33 6.20 -5.26
CA LYS A 62 14.64 6.66 -4.77
C LYS A 62 15.21 7.79 -5.63
N GLU A 63 15.11 7.67 -6.95
CA GLU A 63 15.48 8.75 -7.86
C GLU A 63 14.59 10.00 -7.70
N ARG A 64 13.38 9.91 -7.16
CA ARG A 64 12.57 11.10 -6.83
C ARG A 64 12.97 11.77 -5.51
N ALA A 65 13.85 11.18 -4.71
CA ALA A 65 14.34 11.80 -3.47
C ALA A 65 14.94 13.20 -3.70
N LYS A 66 15.56 13.43 -4.87
CA LYS A 66 16.13 14.72 -5.28
C LYS A 66 15.09 15.83 -5.48
N THR A 67 13.80 15.52 -5.56
CA THR A 67 12.72 16.52 -5.61
C THR A 67 12.22 16.93 -4.23
N ILE A 68 12.67 16.26 -3.16
CA ILE A 68 12.19 16.46 -1.80
C ILE A 68 13.14 17.41 -1.04
N ASP A 69 12.58 18.40 -0.36
CA ASP A 69 13.35 19.36 0.42
C ASP A 69 13.75 18.80 1.80
N PHE A 70 14.90 18.12 1.83
CA PHE A 70 15.49 17.60 3.07
C PHE A 70 16.06 18.69 4.00
N LYS A 71 16.14 19.95 3.56
CA LYS A 71 16.50 21.04 4.49
C LYS A 71 15.36 21.32 5.46
N VAL A 72 14.12 21.13 5.02
CA VAL A 72 12.93 21.27 5.86
C VAL A 72 12.63 19.97 6.61
N LEU A 73 12.67 18.82 5.93
CA LEU A 73 12.38 17.53 6.60
C LEU A 73 13.44 17.15 7.64
N GLY A 74 14.70 17.51 7.39
CA GLY A 74 15.86 16.96 8.08
C GLY A 74 16.25 15.58 7.57
N VAL A 75 17.41 15.10 8.01
CA VAL A 75 17.96 13.78 7.68
C VAL A 75 18.10 12.96 8.95
N ALA A 76 17.96 11.64 8.83
CA ALA A 76 18.13 10.74 9.96
C ALA A 76 19.58 10.75 10.48
N SER A 77 19.73 10.91 11.80
CA SER A 77 21.02 10.81 12.49
C SER A 77 21.68 9.47 12.19
N THR A 78 22.99 9.51 11.94
CA THR A 78 23.78 8.32 11.62
C THR A 78 25.06 8.36 12.43
N THR A 79 25.48 7.19 12.92
CA THR A 79 26.71 6.97 13.69
C THR A 79 27.24 5.57 13.39
N GLU A 80 28.36 5.20 14.00
CA GLU A 80 28.97 3.88 13.84
C GLU A 80 29.14 3.19 15.19
N LEU A 81 29.05 1.86 15.22
CA LEU A 81 29.39 1.10 16.42
C LEU A 81 30.88 1.20 16.72
N LYS A 82 31.26 1.52 17.96
CA LYS A 82 32.68 1.55 18.37
C LYS A 82 33.27 0.16 18.47
N GLU A 83 32.45 -0.81 18.86
CA GLU A 83 32.92 -2.17 19.19
C GLU A 83 32.01 -3.23 18.56
N LYS A 84 32.47 -4.47 18.64
CA LYS A 84 31.67 -5.64 18.26
C LYS A 84 30.48 -5.77 19.22
N VAL A 85 29.31 -5.99 18.67
CA VAL A 85 28.07 -6.16 19.44
C VAL A 85 27.60 -7.60 19.31
N GLU A 86 27.39 -8.25 20.46
CA GLU A 86 26.91 -9.63 20.53
C GLU A 86 25.39 -9.72 20.39
N LYS A 87 24.89 -10.89 19.99
CA LYS A 87 23.45 -11.17 19.94
C LYS A 87 22.84 -10.99 21.33
N GLY A 88 21.73 -10.24 21.41
CA GLY A 88 21.02 -9.97 22.66
C GLY A 88 21.66 -8.90 23.54
N ALA A 89 22.64 -8.14 23.02
CA ALA A 89 23.21 -7.00 23.74
C ALA A 89 22.12 -6.00 24.16
N THR A 90 22.18 -5.58 25.42
CA THR A 90 21.29 -4.58 26.03
C THR A 90 21.88 -3.19 26.09
N THR A 91 23.12 -3.04 25.63
CA THR A 91 23.86 -1.77 25.57
C THR A 91 24.67 -1.72 24.28
N LEU A 92 24.80 -0.54 23.68
CA LEU A 92 25.60 -0.30 22.47
C LEU A 92 26.46 0.95 22.65
N GLU A 93 27.76 0.81 22.42
CA GLU A 93 28.68 1.95 22.32
C GLU A 93 28.75 2.44 20.88
N VAL A 94 28.42 3.70 20.66
CA VAL A 94 28.48 4.35 19.35
C VAL A 94 29.57 5.43 19.31
N ALA A 95 30.01 5.80 18.11
CA ALA A 95 31.03 6.82 17.90
C ALA A 95 30.60 8.16 18.51
N ASP A 96 29.40 8.58 18.16
CA ASP A 96 28.72 9.80 18.59
C ASP A 96 27.21 9.54 18.72
N ALA A 97 26.65 9.83 19.89
CA ALA A 97 25.23 9.70 20.19
C ALA A 97 24.53 11.05 20.41
N ASP A 98 25.19 12.19 20.21
CA ASP A 98 24.64 13.51 20.53
C ASP A 98 23.39 13.84 19.72
N ALA A 99 23.36 13.45 18.44
CA ALA A 99 22.24 13.62 17.54
C ALA A 99 21.11 12.58 17.73
N PHE A 100 21.25 11.66 18.68
CA PHE A 100 20.24 10.65 19.01
C PHE A 100 19.47 11.05 20.27
N GLU A 101 18.16 10.84 20.21
CA GLU A 101 17.23 11.09 21.32
C GLU A 101 17.48 10.11 22.48
N GLU A 102 17.03 10.45 23.68
CA GLU A 102 17.16 9.61 24.88
C GLU A 102 16.55 8.21 24.70
N GLN A 103 15.47 8.12 23.94
CA GLN A 103 14.79 6.86 23.60
C GLN A 103 14.46 6.89 22.12
N GLY A 104 14.48 5.73 21.47
CA GLY A 104 14.15 5.66 20.05
C GLY A 104 14.47 4.33 19.41
N SER A 105 14.45 4.34 18.09
CA SER A 105 14.76 3.20 17.26
C SER A 105 15.75 3.54 16.14
N ALA A 106 16.50 2.53 15.73
CA ALA A 106 17.51 2.64 14.68
C ALA A 106 17.65 1.33 13.92
N SER A 107 18.22 1.43 12.74
CA SER A 107 18.72 0.28 12.00
C SER A 107 20.23 0.17 12.13
N ILE A 108 20.73 -0.98 12.58
CA ILE A 108 22.15 -1.33 12.44
C ILE A 108 22.33 -2.05 11.10
N THR A 109 23.22 -1.54 10.26
CA THR A 109 23.49 -2.07 8.92
C THR A 109 24.96 -2.45 8.76
N ASP A 110 25.19 -3.65 8.22
CA ASP A 110 26.51 -4.11 7.78
C ASP A 110 26.38 -4.86 6.43
N ALA A 111 27.46 -5.52 5.98
CA ALA A 111 27.48 -6.28 4.73
C ALA A 111 26.45 -7.44 4.66
N LYS A 112 25.96 -7.93 5.81
CA LYS A 112 24.96 -9.01 5.90
C LYS A 112 23.53 -8.49 5.92
N GLY A 113 23.34 -7.17 5.97
CA GLY A 113 22.03 -6.52 5.91
C GLY A 113 21.74 -5.63 7.12
N SER A 114 20.46 -5.30 7.29
CA SER A 114 19.98 -4.36 8.29
C SER A 114 19.17 -5.06 9.39
N THR A 115 19.23 -4.57 10.62
CA THR A 115 18.40 -5.04 11.74
C THR A 115 17.89 -3.85 12.54
N MET A 116 16.59 -3.85 12.83
CA MET A 116 15.97 -2.83 13.68
C MET A 116 16.26 -3.11 15.14
N ILE A 117 16.60 -2.05 15.86
CA ILE A 117 16.78 -2.03 17.30
C ILE A 117 15.96 -0.89 17.90
N ALA A 118 15.74 -0.95 19.20
CA ALA A 118 15.22 0.15 20.00
C ALA A 118 16.03 0.29 21.29
N TRP A 119 16.10 1.49 21.86
CA TRP A 119 16.73 1.79 23.15
C TRP A 119 15.82 2.65 24.01
N THR A 120 16.03 2.62 25.33
CA THR A 120 15.18 3.30 26.31
C THR A 120 15.92 4.33 27.17
N GLY A 121 17.22 4.53 26.92
CA GLY A 121 17.99 5.57 27.58
C GLY A 121 19.36 5.75 26.93
N LYS A 122 20.03 6.86 27.24
CA LYS A 122 21.41 7.13 26.82
C LYS A 122 22.27 7.50 28.03
N ASP A 123 23.53 7.07 28.02
CA ASP A 123 24.57 7.53 28.95
C ASP A 123 25.82 7.92 28.15
N GLY A 124 25.94 9.21 27.85
CA GLY A 124 26.95 9.70 26.91
C GLY A 124 26.80 9.06 25.53
N ASN A 125 27.78 8.25 25.13
CA ASN A 125 27.80 7.53 23.86
C ASN A 125 27.28 6.08 23.95
N ALA A 126 26.83 5.65 25.14
CA ALA A 126 26.22 4.36 25.34
C ALA A 126 24.70 4.46 25.20
N LEU A 127 24.12 3.74 24.23
CA LEU A 127 22.68 3.49 24.19
C LEU A 127 22.37 2.34 25.14
N THR A 128 21.38 2.51 26.03
CA THR A 128 21.03 1.57 27.10
C THR A 128 19.60 1.05 26.95
N GLY A 129 19.33 -0.11 27.56
CA GLY A 129 18.03 -0.79 27.40
C GLY A 129 17.76 -1.23 25.96
N VAL A 130 18.84 -1.55 25.23
CA VAL A 130 18.78 -1.92 23.83
C VAL A 130 18.05 -3.25 23.67
N SER A 131 17.20 -3.32 22.65
CA SER A 131 16.47 -4.52 22.25
C SER A 131 16.52 -4.68 20.72
N GLY A 132 16.19 -5.87 20.21
CA GLY A 132 16.18 -6.15 18.77
C GLY A 132 17.51 -6.60 18.16
N VAL A 133 18.57 -6.72 18.96
CA VAL A 133 19.88 -7.22 18.51
C VAL A 133 19.82 -8.75 18.29
N THR A 134 19.38 -9.17 17.10
CA THR A 134 19.11 -10.59 16.80
C THR A 134 20.34 -11.36 16.32
N ARG A 135 21.44 -10.67 16.03
CA ARG A 135 22.71 -11.24 15.54
C ARG A 135 23.90 -10.41 15.98
N VAL A 136 25.09 -10.92 15.70
CA VAL A 136 26.37 -10.24 15.94
C VAL A 136 26.60 -9.16 14.87
N PHE A 137 27.10 -8.00 15.31
CA PHE A 137 27.59 -6.92 14.46
C PHE A 137 29.06 -6.64 14.74
N ALA A 138 29.82 -6.32 13.69
CA ALA A 138 31.19 -5.87 13.85
C ALA A 138 31.25 -4.40 14.29
N ALA A 139 32.41 -3.99 14.81
CA ALA A 139 32.73 -2.58 14.93
C ALA A 139 32.61 -1.87 13.57
N ALA A 140 32.38 -0.56 13.59
CA ALA A 140 32.10 0.29 12.43
C ALA A 140 30.83 -0.05 11.64
N ALA A 141 29.95 -0.95 12.13
CA ALA A 141 28.63 -1.11 11.53
C ALA A 141 27.84 0.20 11.68
N THR A 142 27.13 0.60 10.63
CA THR A 142 26.42 1.88 10.61
C THR A 142 25.11 1.77 11.37
N LEU A 143 24.91 2.64 12.35
CA LEU A 143 23.66 2.80 13.09
C LEU A 143 22.98 4.08 12.60
N ARG A 144 21.76 3.95 12.05
CA ARG A 144 20.97 5.08 11.56
C ARG A 144 19.62 5.14 12.26
N ALA A 145 19.25 6.30 12.78
CA ALA A 145 17.93 6.54 13.35
C ALA A 145 16.82 6.16 12.36
N LYS A 146 15.86 5.36 12.82
CA LYS A 146 14.80 4.84 11.98
C LYS A 146 13.63 4.40 12.86
N ASP A 147 12.43 4.78 12.47
CA ASP A 147 11.20 4.44 13.16
C ASP A 147 10.39 3.40 12.36
N ASP A 148 9.44 2.75 13.02
CA ASP A 148 8.44 1.89 12.37
C ASP A 148 7.31 2.76 11.80
N LEU A 149 7.44 3.18 10.55
CA LEU A 149 6.48 4.10 9.95
C LEU A 149 5.10 3.46 9.77
N GLN A 150 4.98 2.13 9.85
CA GLN A 150 3.71 1.42 9.72
C GLN A 150 2.76 1.67 10.90
N VAL A 151 3.26 2.22 12.00
CA VAL A 151 2.41 2.68 13.12
C VAL A 151 1.47 3.82 12.68
N ILE A 152 1.86 4.60 11.66
CA ILE A 152 1.02 5.66 11.09
C ILE A 152 -0.02 5.04 10.14
N LYS A 153 -1.30 5.23 10.46
CA LYS A 153 -2.41 4.80 9.63
C LYS A 153 -2.28 5.35 8.21
N GLY A 154 -2.36 4.46 7.23
CA GLY A 154 -2.19 4.77 5.81
C GLY A 154 -0.79 4.41 5.26
N ILE A 155 0.19 4.16 6.13
CA ILE A 155 1.52 3.68 5.74
C ILE A 155 1.56 2.15 5.85
N GLY A 156 1.35 1.46 4.73
CA GLY A 156 1.56 0.00 4.65
C GLY A 156 3.02 -0.38 4.38
N PRO A 157 3.38 -1.68 4.44
CA PRO A 157 4.77 -2.15 4.29
C PRO A 157 5.47 -1.65 3.02
N PHE A 158 4.75 -1.58 1.89
CA PHE A 158 5.35 -1.10 0.65
C PHE A 158 5.47 0.43 0.61
N ILE A 159 4.54 1.16 1.21
CA ILE A 159 4.62 2.62 1.34
C ILE A 159 5.78 3.00 2.25
N GLU A 160 5.99 2.31 3.36
CA GLU A 160 7.17 2.48 4.19
C GLU A 160 8.46 2.20 3.40
N GLN A 161 8.51 1.15 2.59
CA GLN A 161 9.69 0.89 1.74
C GLN A 161 9.97 2.03 0.76
N LYS A 162 8.94 2.63 0.18
CA LYS A 162 9.07 3.80 -0.69
C LYS A 162 9.54 5.04 0.05
N LEU A 163 9.00 5.32 1.25
CA LEU A 163 9.48 6.42 2.10
C LEU A 163 10.95 6.21 2.48
N ASN A 164 11.32 5.00 2.88
CA ASN A 164 12.70 4.64 3.16
C ASN A 164 13.60 4.82 1.94
N ALA A 165 13.11 4.47 0.73
CA ALA A 165 13.83 4.70 -0.52
C ALA A 165 14.01 6.19 -0.83
N LEU A 166 13.07 7.05 -0.44
CA LEU A 166 13.24 8.51 -0.48
C LEU A 166 14.24 9.02 0.56
N GLY A 167 14.53 8.27 1.62
CA GLY A 167 15.32 8.73 2.77
C GLY A 167 14.48 9.31 3.91
N ILE A 168 13.17 9.11 3.87
CA ILE A 168 12.23 9.42 4.96
C ILE A 168 12.10 8.16 5.81
N THR A 169 12.75 8.13 6.97
CA THR A 169 12.86 6.96 7.83
C THR A 169 12.42 7.21 9.27
N THR A 170 12.07 8.44 9.64
CA THR A 170 11.68 8.79 11.02
C THR A 170 10.34 9.51 11.09
N TYR A 171 9.66 9.40 12.23
CA TYR A 171 8.46 10.18 12.55
C TYR A 171 8.78 11.68 12.52
N ARG A 172 9.98 12.09 12.95
CA ARG A 172 10.39 13.51 12.94
C ARG A 172 10.38 14.10 11.55
N GLN A 173 10.86 13.37 10.53
CA GLN A 173 10.79 13.82 9.14
C GLN A 173 9.34 13.98 8.67
N ILE A 174 8.44 13.02 9.00
CA ILE A 174 7.02 13.12 8.65
C ILE A 174 6.35 14.30 9.38
N ALA A 175 6.63 14.49 10.67
CA ALA A 175 6.11 15.59 11.47
C ALA A 175 6.55 16.98 10.97
N ASN A 176 7.70 17.05 10.29
CA ASN A 176 8.25 18.27 9.71
C ASN A 176 7.69 18.60 8.31
N MET A 177 6.89 17.71 7.69
CA MET A 177 6.31 18.00 6.39
C MET A 177 5.39 19.23 6.46
N THR A 178 5.61 20.16 5.55
CA THR A 178 4.65 21.24 5.25
C THR A 178 3.57 20.71 4.31
N ALA A 179 2.46 21.45 4.13
CA ALA A 179 1.41 21.06 3.18
C ALA A 179 1.96 20.81 1.75
N LYS A 180 2.95 21.60 1.32
CA LYS A 180 3.64 21.41 0.04
C LYS A 180 4.43 20.10 0.02
N LEU A 181 5.16 19.79 1.10
CA LEU A 181 5.92 18.55 1.20
C LEU A 181 5.03 17.32 1.29
N GLU A 182 3.85 17.43 1.93
CA GLU A 182 2.87 16.33 1.92
C GLU A 182 2.45 15.97 0.48
N GLU A 183 2.22 16.97 -0.37
CA GLU A 183 1.88 16.78 -1.78
C GLU A 183 3.06 16.23 -2.59
N GLU A 184 4.25 16.83 -2.45
CA GLU A 184 5.48 16.40 -3.13
C GLU A 184 5.83 14.95 -2.77
N VAL A 185 5.76 14.60 -1.48
CA VAL A 185 5.99 13.24 -1.00
C VAL A 185 4.94 12.29 -1.56
N ASN A 186 3.64 12.64 -1.49
CA ASN A 186 2.56 11.80 -2.02
C ASN A 186 2.79 11.43 -3.50
N VAL A 187 3.21 12.40 -4.31
CA VAL A 187 3.57 12.20 -5.72
C VAL A 187 4.86 11.38 -5.86
N ALA A 188 5.88 11.69 -5.06
CA ALA A 188 7.17 11.01 -5.12
C ALA A 188 7.07 9.51 -4.80
N ILE A 189 6.23 9.12 -3.84
CA ILE A 189 5.97 7.70 -3.53
C ILE A 189 4.95 7.04 -4.46
N GLU A 190 4.53 7.68 -5.55
CA GLU A 190 3.54 7.14 -6.50
C GLU A 190 2.28 6.61 -5.79
N PHE A 191 1.80 7.34 -4.77
CA PHE A 191 0.62 6.97 -3.99
C PHE A 191 -0.64 7.62 -4.54
N PHE A 192 -1.82 7.13 -4.14
CA PHE A 192 -3.07 7.74 -4.59
C PHE A 192 -3.07 9.23 -4.23
N PRO A 193 -3.50 10.13 -5.14
CA PRO A 193 -3.43 11.57 -4.91
C PRO A 193 -4.04 12.00 -3.57
N GLY A 194 -3.33 12.85 -2.82
CA GLY A 194 -3.81 13.47 -1.59
C GLY A 194 -3.85 12.58 -0.35
N ARG A 195 -3.45 11.30 -0.44
CA ARG A 195 -3.53 10.35 0.67
C ARG A 195 -2.71 10.74 1.90
N VAL A 196 -1.51 11.27 1.74
CA VAL A 196 -0.65 11.69 2.86
C VAL A 196 -1.39 12.66 3.78
N LYS A 197 -1.99 13.70 3.19
CA LYS A 197 -2.76 14.73 3.90
C LYS A 197 -4.09 14.21 4.42
N ARG A 198 -4.80 13.46 3.58
CA ARG A 198 -6.10 12.85 3.90
C ARG A 198 -6.01 11.93 5.10
N ASP A 199 -4.98 11.10 5.14
CA ASP A 199 -4.72 10.17 6.24
C ASP A 199 -3.97 10.87 7.40
N GLN A 200 -3.72 12.18 7.32
CA GLN A 200 -3.15 13.02 8.39
C GLN A 200 -1.81 12.52 8.94
N TRP A 201 -0.90 12.07 8.05
CA TRP A 201 0.38 11.48 8.48
C TRP A 201 1.19 12.41 9.38
N VAL A 202 1.22 13.71 9.08
CA VAL A 202 1.94 14.72 9.86
C VAL A 202 1.41 14.81 11.29
N ALA A 203 0.10 14.83 11.47
CA ALA A 203 -0.52 14.91 12.79
C ALA A 203 -0.27 13.62 13.59
N GLN A 204 -0.39 12.45 12.96
CA GLN A 204 -0.07 11.17 13.58
C GLN A 204 1.40 11.09 14.03
N ALA A 205 2.34 11.51 13.17
CA ALA A 205 3.76 11.54 13.50
C ALA A 205 4.08 12.48 14.66
N LYS A 206 3.44 13.67 14.71
CA LYS A 206 3.56 14.60 15.84
C LYS A 206 3.09 13.96 17.16
N ILE A 207 1.96 13.26 17.14
CA ILE A 207 1.43 12.54 18.31
C ILE A 207 2.41 11.45 18.78
N LEU A 208 3.00 10.69 17.85
CA LEU A 208 4.00 9.66 18.18
C LEU A 208 5.28 10.24 18.81
N LEU A 209 5.60 11.49 18.51
CA LEU A 209 6.70 12.24 19.12
C LEU A 209 6.30 12.96 20.42
N GLY A 210 5.08 12.76 20.91
CA GLY A 210 4.56 13.42 22.11
C GLY A 210 4.32 14.93 21.95
N MET A 211 4.24 15.43 20.72
CA MET A 211 3.92 16.83 20.44
C MET A 211 2.42 17.08 20.59
N ASP A 212 2.02 18.31 20.94
CA ASP A 212 0.61 18.69 20.97
C ASP A 212 0.05 18.79 19.55
N ALA A 213 -0.58 17.71 19.11
CA ALA A 213 -1.29 17.61 17.85
C ALA A 213 -2.57 16.79 18.06
N LYS A 214 -3.62 17.13 17.31
CA LYS A 214 -4.90 16.43 17.36
C LYS A 214 -5.24 15.97 15.96
N LEU A 215 -5.70 14.73 15.85
CA LEU A 215 -6.31 14.24 14.62
C LEU A 215 -7.66 14.91 14.44
N ASP A 216 -7.94 15.37 13.23
CA ASP A 216 -9.30 15.71 12.86
C ASP A 216 -10.01 14.41 12.47
N GLN A 217 -10.54 13.75 13.51
CA GLN A 217 -11.22 12.46 13.40
C GLN A 217 -12.42 12.55 12.45
N LYS A 218 -13.12 13.68 12.45
CA LYS A 218 -14.25 13.91 11.55
C LYS A 218 -13.78 13.96 10.10
N ALA A 219 -12.69 14.67 9.81
CA ALA A 219 -12.13 14.70 8.46
C ALA A 219 -11.63 13.32 8.00
N LEU A 220 -11.06 12.50 8.91
CA LEU A 220 -10.67 11.12 8.60
C LEU A 220 -11.88 10.25 8.24
N GLU A 221 -12.95 10.31 9.03
CA GLU A 221 -14.19 9.57 8.78
C GLU A 221 -14.85 10.00 7.46
N GLN A 222 -14.93 11.31 7.22
CA GLN A 222 -15.45 11.86 5.96
C GLN A 222 -14.61 11.39 4.76
N ALA A 223 -13.29 11.41 4.88
CA ALA A 223 -12.40 10.94 3.81
C ALA A 223 -12.54 9.44 3.50
N GLU A 224 -12.70 8.60 4.52
CA GLU A 224 -12.95 7.16 4.36
C GLU A 224 -14.32 6.90 3.72
N GLU A 225 -15.31 7.67 4.11
CA GLU A 225 -16.63 7.65 3.49
C GLU A 225 -16.58 8.05 2.01
N LEU A 226 -15.87 9.13 1.67
CA LEU A 226 -15.68 9.55 0.28
C LEU A 226 -14.92 8.50 -0.55
N GLU A 227 -13.89 7.83 0.00
CA GLU A 227 -13.20 6.75 -0.70
C GLU A 227 -14.12 5.55 -0.95
N ARG A 228 -14.94 5.18 0.05
CA ARG A 228 -15.93 4.11 -0.10
C ARG A 228 -16.97 4.46 -1.16
N ILE A 229 -17.41 5.72 -1.20
CA ILE A 229 -18.35 6.22 -2.20
C ILE A 229 -17.72 6.23 -3.59
N ALA A 230 -16.47 6.70 -3.74
CA ALA A 230 -15.77 6.69 -5.02
C ALA A 230 -15.68 5.28 -5.63
N LYS A 231 -15.49 4.23 -4.82
CA LYS A 231 -15.52 2.83 -5.30
C LYS A 231 -16.88 2.38 -5.82
N LYS A 232 -17.98 3.04 -5.42
CA LYS A 232 -19.33 2.74 -5.93
C LYS A 232 -19.63 3.43 -7.26
N ALA A 233 -18.76 4.34 -7.72
CA ALA A 233 -18.90 4.99 -9.03
C ALA A 233 -19.00 3.97 -10.18
N GLU A 234 -18.35 2.80 -10.05
CA GLU A 234 -18.39 1.71 -11.03
C GLU A 234 -19.80 1.20 -11.34
N LYS A 235 -20.77 1.47 -10.45
CA LYS A 235 -22.17 1.04 -10.60
C LYS A 235 -23.08 2.09 -11.21
N ILE A 236 -22.58 3.30 -11.47
CA ILE A 236 -23.37 4.41 -11.98
C ILE A 236 -23.25 4.45 -13.51
N ASP A 237 -24.39 4.57 -14.20
CA ASP A 237 -24.42 4.67 -15.66
C ASP A 237 -24.01 6.07 -16.17
N PHE A 238 -22.70 6.25 -16.36
CA PHE A 238 -22.13 7.46 -16.96
C PHE A 238 -22.38 7.60 -18.46
N ALA A 239 -22.85 6.56 -19.16
CA ALA A 239 -23.24 6.70 -20.56
C ALA A 239 -24.50 7.58 -20.68
N THR A 240 -25.41 7.47 -19.70
CA THR A 240 -26.60 8.31 -19.60
C THR A 240 -26.30 9.67 -18.92
N LEU A 241 -25.55 9.69 -17.81
CA LEU A 241 -25.25 10.95 -17.12
C LEU A 241 -24.32 11.87 -17.91
N GLY A 242 -23.41 11.30 -18.68
CA GLY A 242 -22.26 11.99 -19.25
C GLY A 242 -21.09 12.08 -18.27
N VAL A 243 -19.91 12.40 -18.79
CA VAL A 243 -18.66 12.51 -18.02
C VAL A 243 -18.26 13.98 -17.93
N ALA A 244 -17.75 14.37 -16.78
CA ALA A 244 -17.13 15.67 -16.55
C ALA A 244 -15.91 15.50 -15.65
N SER A 245 -15.00 16.46 -15.71
CA SER A 245 -13.82 16.54 -14.85
C SER A 245 -14.05 17.50 -13.68
N ALA A 246 -13.20 17.42 -12.66
CA ALA A 246 -13.25 18.33 -11.52
C ALA A 246 -13.05 19.81 -11.90
N SER A 247 -12.41 20.10 -13.05
CA SER A 247 -12.26 21.47 -13.57
C SER A 247 -13.54 22.04 -14.16
N GLU A 248 -14.52 21.21 -14.49
CA GLU A 248 -15.82 21.61 -15.03
C GLU A 248 -16.89 21.65 -13.92
N LYS A 249 -16.47 21.56 -12.65
CA LYS A 249 -17.39 21.41 -11.53
C LYS A 249 -18.31 22.63 -11.36
N ASP A 250 -19.61 22.37 -11.36
CA ASP A 250 -20.65 23.32 -10.98
C ASP A 250 -20.83 23.38 -9.45
N ASP A 251 -21.47 24.45 -8.97
CA ASP A 251 -21.90 24.54 -7.57
C ASP A 251 -23.22 23.76 -7.36
N LEU A 252 -23.12 22.44 -7.20
CA LEU A 252 -24.26 21.55 -7.01
C LEU A 252 -25.07 21.88 -5.74
N LYS A 253 -24.48 22.61 -4.77
CA LYS A 253 -25.21 23.07 -3.58
C LYS A 253 -26.33 24.07 -3.92
N ALA A 254 -26.36 24.61 -5.14
CA ALA A 254 -27.49 25.40 -5.63
C ALA A 254 -28.80 24.57 -5.71
N ILE A 255 -28.70 23.25 -5.85
CA ILE A 255 -29.85 22.34 -5.84
C ILE A 255 -30.31 22.11 -4.39
N LYS A 256 -31.58 22.36 -4.12
CA LYS A 256 -32.16 22.15 -2.79
C LYS A 256 -32.05 20.69 -2.38
N GLY A 257 -31.45 20.46 -1.22
CA GLY A 257 -31.21 19.12 -0.67
C GLY A 257 -29.76 18.65 -0.82
N ILE A 258 -28.95 19.33 -1.64
CA ILE A 258 -27.51 19.08 -1.75
C ILE A 258 -26.77 20.03 -0.81
N GLY A 259 -26.30 19.50 0.32
CA GLY A 259 -25.37 20.22 1.20
C GLY A 259 -23.91 20.03 0.78
N PRO A 260 -22.95 20.75 1.40
CA PRO A 260 -21.52 20.65 1.05
C PRO A 260 -20.99 19.21 1.01
N PHE A 261 -21.32 18.40 2.02
CA PHE A 261 -20.84 17.02 2.06
C PHE A 261 -21.53 16.11 1.05
N ILE A 262 -22.79 16.38 0.68
CA ILE A 262 -23.47 15.65 -0.39
C ILE A 262 -22.85 15.96 -1.74
N GLU A 263 -22.50 17.23 -1.99
CA GLU A 263 -21.73 17.60 -3.17
C GLU A 263 -20.37 16.90 -3.21
N GLU A 264 -19.63 16.83 -2.10
CA GLU A 264 -18.37 16.07 -2.03
C GLU A 264 -18.56 14.60 -2.41
N LYS A 265 -19.63 13.96 -1.94
CA LYS A 265 -19.96 12.57 -2.28
C LYS A 265 -20.30 12.39 -3.76
N LEU A 266 -21.04 13.32 -4.35
CA LEU A 266 -21.33 13.32 -5.79
C LEU A 266 -20.04 13.48 -6.62
N ASN A 267 -19.17 14.40 -6.23
CA ASN A 267 -17.86 14.57 -6.88
C ASN A 267 -16.99 13.31 -6.74
N ALA A 268 -17.03 12.64 -5.58
CA ALA A 268 -16.35 11.37 -5.37
C ALA A 268 -16.87 10.27 -6.30
N LEU A 269 -18.16 10.28 -6.66
CA LEU A 269 -18.72 9.40 -7.69
C LEU A 269 -18.31 9.79 -9.11
N GLY A 270 -17.84 11.02 -9.35
CA GLY A 270 -17.58 11.55 -10.70
C GLY A 270 -18.72 12.41 -11.28
N ILE A 271 -19.65 12.83 -10.43
CA ILE A 271 -20.77 13.72 -10.80
C ILE A 271 -20.39 15.14 -10.34
N PHE A 272 -20.04 16.00 -11.30
CA PHE A 272 -19.51 17.34 -11.06
C PHE A 272 -20.44 18.46 -11.56
N THR A 273 -21.35 18.17 -12.48
CA THR A 273 -22.10 19.22 -13.22
C THR A 273 -23.61 19.13 -13.02
N PHE A 274 -24.30 20.28 -13.14
CA PHE A 274 -25.76 20.36 -13.21
C PHE A 274 -26.29 19.51 -14.36
N ARG A 275 -25.59 19.49 -15.51
CA ARG A 275 -25.96 18.65 -16.65
C ARG A 275 -26.03 17.17 -16.27
N GLN A 276 -25.01 16.64 -15.58
CA GLN A 276 -25.02 15.25 -15.13
C GLN A 276 -26.20 14.99 -14.19
N VAL A 277 -26.43 15.86 -13.19
CA VAL A 277 -27.57 15.68 -12.26
C VAL A 277 -28.92 15.78 -12.98
N GLY A 278 -29.03 16.68 -13.97
CA GLY A 278 -30.23 16.84 -14.79
C GLY A 278 -30.50 15.65 -15.72
N ASN A 279 -29.49 14.87 -16.07
CA ASN A 279 -29.61 13.69 -16.90
C ASN A 279 -30.04 12.43 -16.13
N MET A 280 -30.15 12.49 -14.79
CA MET A 280 -30.58 11.34 -14.00
C MET A 280 -31.99 10.88 -14.41
N THR A 281 -32.12 9.60 -14.76
CA THR A 281 -33.40 8.89 -14.87
C THR A 281 -33.87 8.46 -13.49
N PRO A 282 -35.15 8.07 -13.29
CA PRO A 282 -35.64 7.58 -12.00
C PRO A 282 -34.82 6.41 -11.43
N GLU A 283 -34.24 5.58 -12.28
CA GLU A 283 -33.36 4.47 -11.91
C GLU A 283 -32.02 5.00 -11.40
N ILE A 284 -31.39 5.93 -12.14
CA ILE A 284 -30.10 6.50 -11.75
C ILE A 284 -30.23 7.36 -10.49
N GLU A 285 -31.37 8.05 -10.29
CA GLU A 285 -31.64 8.77 -9.04
C GLU A 285 -31.58 7.83 -7.82
N GLU A 286 -32.10 6.61 -7.93
CA GLU A 286 -32.05 5.61 -6.86
C GLU A 286 -30.63 5.04 -6.69
N GLU A 287 -29.96 4.71 -7.79
CA GLU A 287 -28.56 4.23 -7.77
C GLU A 287 -27.64 5.24 -7.09
N VAL A 288 -27.75 6.51 -7.47
CA VAL A 288 -26.98 7.60 -6.88
C VAL A 288 -27.35 7.77 -5.41
N ASN A 289 -28.64 7.77 -5.05
CA ASN A 289 -29.09 7.88 -3.65
C ASN A 289 -28.48 6.80 -2.76
N VAL A 290 -28.45 5.55 -3.23
CA VAL A 290 -27.82 4.41 -2.53
C VAL A 290 -26.29 4.56 -2.52
N ALA A 291 -25.69 4.98 -3.63
CA ALA A 291 -24.23 5.10 -3.76
C ALA A 291 -23.65 6.13 -2.79
N ILE A 292 -24.26 7.31 -2.69
CA ILE A 292 -23.84 8.36 -1.75
C ILE A 292 -24.27 8.09 -0.29
N GLU A 293 -24.91 6.96 -0.01
CA GLU A 293 -25.40 6.58 1.32
C GLU A 293 -26.33 7.65 1.92
N PHE A 294 -27.22 8.21 1.11
CA PHE A 294 -28.19 9.22 1.57
C PHE A 294 -29.46 8.56 2.10
N PHE A 295 -30.29 9.32 2.80
CA PHE A 295 -31.57 8.79 3.27
C PHE A 295 -32.39 8.28 2.06
N PRO A 296 -33.05 7.11 2.17
CA PRO A 296 -33.75 6.50 1.04
C PRO A 296 -34.70 7.46 0.31
N GLY A 297 -34.62 7.49 -1.03
CA GLY A 297 -35.51 8.24 -1.91
C GLY A 297 -35.35 9.76 -1.90
N ARG A 298 -34.34 10.31 -1.22
CA ARG A 298 -34.18 11.77 -1.09
C ARG A 298 -33.87 12.48 -2.39
N VAL A 299 -33.02 11.90 -3.25
CA VAL A 299 -32.64 12.49 -4.55
C VAL A 299 -33.88 12.81 -5.38
N LYS A 300 -34.78 11.83 -5.51
CA LYS A 300 -36.05 11.94 -6.24
C LYS A 300 -37.06 12.84 -5.54
N ARG A 301 -37.23 12.68 -4.22
CA ARG A 301 -38.20 13.46 -3.43
C ARG A 301 -37.89 14.96 -3.42
N ASP A 302 -36.60 15.29 -3.37
CA ASP A 302 -36.13 16.67 -3.41
C ASP A 302 -35.98 17.16 -4.86
N GLU A 303 -36.42 16.39 -5.88
CA GLU A 303 -36.46 16.76 -7.30
C GLU A 303 -35.12 17.24 -7.88
N TRP A 304 -34.01 16.59 -7.53
CA TRP A 304 -32.68 17.05 -7.94
C TRP A 304 -32.53 17.15 -9.46
N ALA A 305 -32.97 16.13 -10.21
CA ALA A 305 -32.87 16.13 -11.67
C ALA A 305 -33.68 17.28 -12.31
N ARG A 306 -34.84 17.63 -11.73
CA ARG A 306 -35.67 18.74 -12.22
C ARG A 306 -34.97 20.08 -12.01
N GLN A 307 -34.50 20.35 -10.79
CA GLN A 307 -33.79 21.58 -10.44
C GLN A 307 -32.49 21.74 -11.23
N ALA A 308 -31.73 20.65 -11.38
CA ALA A 308 -30.47 20.68 -12.13
C ALA A 308 -30.65 21.03 -13.61
N ARG A 309 -31.77 20.63 -14.24
CA ARG A 309 -32.10 21.04 -15.61
C ARG A 309 -32.38 22.53 -15.72
N GLU A 310 -32.93 23.16 -14.69
CA GLU A 310 -33.13 24.61 -14.66
C GLU A 310 -31.78 25.33 -14.66
N PHE A 311 -30.87 24.94 -13.77
CA PHE A 311 -29.52 25.50 -13.71
C PHE A 311 -28.68 25.21 -14.96
N ALA A 312 -28.78 24.01 -15.53
CA ALA A 312 -28.03 23.64 -16.74
C ALA A 312 -28.44 24.44 -17.99
N ASN A 313 -29.62 25.06 -18.00
CA ASN A 313 -30.09 25.92 -19.09
C ASN A 313 -29.72 27.41 -18.88
N GLU A 314 -29.30 27.79 -17.67
CA GLU A 314 -28.89 29.16 -17.31
C GLU A 314 -27.37 29.38 -17.40
N SER A 315 -26.60 28.29 -17.46
CA SER A 315 -25.13 28.24 -17.57
C SER A 315 -24.64 28.06 -19.00
#